data_AF-A0A8J3HWI1-F1
#
_entry.id   AF-A0A8J3HWI1-F1
#
_cell.length_a   1.000
_cell.length_b   1.000
_cell.length_c   1.000
_cell.angle_alpha   90.00
_cell.angle_beta   90.00
_cell.angle_gamma   90.00
#
_symmetry.space_group_name_H-M   'P 1'
#
loop_
_entity.id
_entity.type
_entity.pdbx_description
1 polymer ?
#
loop_
_entity_poly.entity_id
_entity_poly.type
_entity_poly.pdbx_seq_one_letter_code
_entity_poly.pdbx_strand_id
1 'polypeptide(L)'
;MFATYRALLCIAALLLLAIDAIACASAASPQSKSVMTATPGLTATATQQANAPRFSPPTSCQESSLPANSTLYEAQGTAQNAELWALLMPTKPLPLHAKQEVKIVWRMTGTGEVHLKAYTPNGKSVEPVWGPEGHSGSNWNRPGDEWGTGFMFPTSGCWDIHVERTNAAGDVWLNVK
;
A
#
# COMPACT_ATOMS: atom_id res chain seq x y z
N MET A 1 6.42 -26.61 -45.22
CA MET A 1 6.37 -27.99 -44.69
C MET A 1 5.37 -28.01 -43.54
N PHE A 2 4.27 -28.74 -43.70
CA PHE A 2 3.26 -28.94 -42.65
C PHE A 2 3.40 -30.34 -42.03
N ALA A 3 2.94 -30.46 -40.78
CA ALA A 3 2.42 -31.68 -40.15
C ALA A 3 3.30 -32.95 -40.02
N THR A 4 3.98 -33.12 -38.88
CA THR A 4 4.47 -34.44 -38.37
C THR A 4 4.52 -34.61 -36.83
N TYR A 5 3.83 -33.77 -36.03
CA TYR A 5 3.76 -33.93 -34.55
C TYR A 5 2.34 -34.08 -33.99
N ARG A 6 1.50 -34.87 -34.69
CA ARG A 6 0.15 -35.28 -34.25
C ARG A 6 -0.03 -36.80 -34.33
N ALA A 7 0.92 -37.60 -33.84
CA ALA A 7 0.82 -39.06 -33.84
C ALA A 7 1.78 -39.79 -32.87
N LEU A 8 1.86 -39.39 -31.60
CA LEU A 8 2.33 -40.28 -30.55
C LEU A 8 1.35 -40.27 -29.35
N LEU A 9 0.45 -41.26 -29.37
CA LEU A 9 0.25 -42.24 -28.28
C LEU A 9 -0.01 -41.62 -26.88
N CYS A 10 -1.25 -41.43 -26.40
CA CYS A 10 -2.47 -42.25 -26.52
C CYS A 10 -2.40 -43.66 -25.87
N ILE A 11 -1.37 -43.96 -25.06
CA ILE A 11 -1.32 -45.20 -24.25
C ILE A 11 -0.76 -44.93 -22.85
N ALA A 12 -1.62 -44.46 -21.93
CA ALA A 12 -1.41 -44.54 -20.47
C ALA A 12 -2.71 -44.26 -19.67
N ALA A 13 -3.87 -44.61 -20.24
CA ALA A 13 -5.16 -44.53 -19.54
C ALA A 13 -5.68 -45.95 -19.33
N LEU A 14 -5.46 -46.50 -18.13
CA LEU A 14 -6.17 -47.62 -17.46
C LEU A 14 -5.28 -48.20 -16.34
N LEU A 15 -5.90 -48.58 -15.21
CA LEU A 15 -5.30 -49.14 -13.98
C LEU A 15 -4.51 -48.08 -13.18
N LEU A 16 -4.88 -47.74 -11.93
CA LEU A 16 -5.46 -48.58 -10.87
C LEU A 16 -6.77 -48.03 -10.27
N LEU A 17 -7.56 -48.95 -9.70
CA LEU A 17 -8.92 -48.77 -9.19
C LEU A 17 -8.97 -48.95 -7.66
N ALA A 18 -9.99 -48.33 -7.06
CA ALA A 18 -10.71 -48.74 -5.83
C ALA A 18 -10.02 -48.63 -4.45
N ILE A 19 -10.88 -48.78 -3.43
CA ILE A 19 -10.69 -48.73 -1.97
C ILE A 19 -10.69 -47.31 -1.36
N ASP A 20 -11.69 -46.86 -0.58
CA ASP A 20 -13.11 -47.29 -0.47
C ASP A 20 -14.00 -46.21 0.20
N ALA A 21 -15.29 -46.47 0.43
CA ALA A 21 -16.26 -45.57 1.06
C ALA A 21 -16.48 -45.80 2.57
N ILE A 22 -16.56 -44.72 3.37
CA ILE A 22 -17.13 -44.74 4.73
C ILE A 22 -18.27 -43.73 4.80
N ALA A 23 -19.49 -44.25 4.94
CA ALA A 23 -20.68 -43.45 5.20
C ALA A 23 -20.84 -43.20 6.71
N CYS A 24 -21.23 -41.98 7.08
CA CYS A 24 -21.79 -41.68 8.40
C CYS A 24 -23.18 -41.05 8.26
N ALA A 25 -24.10 -41.58 9.05
CA ALA A 25 -25.55 -41.44 8.92
C ALA A 25 -26.10 -40.01 8.87
N SER A 26 -27.19 -39.85 8.12
CA SER A 26 -28.02 -38.65 8.12
C SER A 26 -28.75 -38.48 9.45
N ALA A 27 -28.66 -37.29 10.05
CA ALA A 27 -29.57 -36.84 11.09
C ALA A 27 -30.35 -35.62 10.57
N ALA A 28 -31.64 -35.80 10.30
CA ALA A 28 -32.52 -34.69 9.94
C ALA A 28 -32.88 -33.87 11.19
N SER A 29 -32.97 -32.55 11.06
CA SER A 29 -33.60 -31.68 12.05
C SER A 29 -34.19 -30.42 11.39
N PRO A 30 -35.23 -29.82 12.00
CA PRO A 30 -36.32 -29.22 11.22
C PRO A 30 -36.11 -27.75 10.84
N GLN A 31 -36.87 -27.32 9.82
CA GLN A 31 -37.00 -25.91 9.43
C GLN A 31 -37.71 -25.09 10.52
N SER A 32 -36.94 -24.47 11.41
CA SER A 32 -37.44 -23.39 12.26
C SER A 32 -37.49 -22.08 11.47
N LYS A 33 -38.69 -21.59 11.16
CA LYS A 33 -38.90 -20.23 10.66
C LYS A 33 -38.51 -19.24 11.75
N SER A 34 -37.38 -18.54 11.59
CA SER A 34 -37.05 -17.39 12.43
C SER A 34 -37.26 -16.08 11.67
N VAL A 35 -38.10 -15.26 12.25
CA VAL A 35 -38.48 -13.89 11.88
C VAL A 35 -37.25 -13.01 11.57
N MET A 36 -37.38 -12.12 10.57
CA MET A 36 -36.45 -11.00 10.39
C MET A 36 -36.55 -10.05 11.59
N THR A 37 -35.57 -10.08 12.48
CA THR A 37 -35.36 -9.02 13.47
C THR A 37 -34.27 -8.09 12.95
N ALA A 38 -34.64 -6.83 12.68
CA ALA A 38 -33.66 -5.80 12.31
C ALA A 38 -32.83 -5.41 13.54
N THR A 39 -31.58 -5.84 13.59
CA THR A 39 -30.64 -5.42 14.63
C THR A 39 -30.22 -3.97 14.39
N PRO A 40 -30.28 -3.07 15.40
CA PRO A 40 -29.82 -1.69 15.26
C PRO A 40 -28.33 -1.62 14.86
N GLY A 41 -27.97 -0.51 14.20
CA GLY A 41 -26.66 -0.35 13.58
C GLY A 41 -25.50 -0.62 14.52
N LEU A 42 -24.52 -1.40 14.02
CA LEU A 42 -23.19 -1.45 14.60
C LEU A 42 -22.58 -0.04 14.51
N THR A 43 -22.59 0.68 15.62
CA THR A 43 -21.73 1.85 15.81
C THR A 43 -20.31 1.40 15.47
N ALA A 44 -19.75 1.96 14.39
CA ALA A 44 -18.36 1.74 14.07
C ALA A 44 -17.53 2.31 15.23
N THR A 45 -17.11 1.44 16.15
CA THR A 45 -16.18 1.80 17.21
C THR A 45 -14.91 2.22 16.51
N ALA A 46 -14.64 3.52 16.49
CA ALA A 46 -13.35 4.04 16.11
C ALA A 46 -12.33 3.42 17.06
N THR A 47 -11.63 2.37 16.60
CA THR A 47 -10.43 1.85 17.25
C THR A 47 -9.50 3.03 17.41
N GLN A 48 -9.30 3.45 18.65
CA GLN A 48 -8.45 4.60 18.97
C GLN A 48 -7.09 4.33 18.35
N GLN A 49 -6.74 5.13 17.34
CA GLN A 49 -5.47 5.04 16.65
C GLN A 49 -4.38 5.20 17.70
N ALA A 50 -3.69 4.10 18.00
CA ALA A 50 -2.77 4.06 19.11
C ALA A 50 -1.62 5.04 18.87
N ASN A 51 -1.25 5.80 19.91
CA ASN A 51 0.02 6.50 20.19
C ASN A 51 0.88 7.14 19.07
N ALA A 52 0.42 7.26 17.83
CA ALA A 52 1.07 8.06 16.81
C ALA A 52 1.16 9.53 17.29
N PRO A 53 2.27 10.25 17.02
CA PRO A 53 2.35 11.68 17.25
C PRO A 53 1.15 12.39 16.59
N ARG A 54 0.53 13.37 17.27
CA ARG A 54 -0.58 14.13 16.68
C ARG A 54 -0.08 14.93 15.49
N PHE A 55 -0.46 14.53 14.29
CA PHE A 55 -0.23 15.31 13.08
C PHE A 55 -1.06 16.61 13.09
N SER A 56 -0.57 17.62 12.38
CA SER A 56 -1.32 18.82 12.01
C SER A 56 -0.85 19.24 10.63
N PRO A 57 -1.75 19.39 9.64
CA PRO A 57 -1.37 19.79 8.28
C PRO A 57 -0.53 21.06 8.29
N PRO A 58 0.52 21.15 7.45
CA PRO A 58 1.42 22.28 7.47
C PRO A 58 0.71 23.56 7.03
N THR A 59 1.19 24.69 7.55
CA THR A 59 0.72 26.05 7.19
C THR A 59 1.74 26.84 6.37
N SER A 60 2.93 26.29 6.16
CA SER A 60 4.02 26.86 5.36
C SER A 60 4.69 25.77 4.53
N CYS A 61 5.41 26.14 3.48
CA CYS A 61 6.25 25.21 2.71
C CYS A 61 7.58 24.99 3.42
N GLN A 62 8.10 23.76 3.38
CA GLN A 62 9.49 23.44 3.75
C GLN A 62 10.34 23.17 2.51
N GLU A 63 11.66 23.11 2.69
CA GLU A 63 12.58 22.71 1.62
C GLU A 63 12.31 21.26 1.17
N SER A 64 12.56 20.98 -0.10
CA SER A 64 12.37 19.65 -0.69
C SER A 64 13.29 18.61 -0.03
N SER A 65 12.72 17.51 0.46
CA SER A 65 13.46 16.35 0.99
C SER A 65 14.28 15.62 -0.07
N LEU A 66 13.98 15.83 -1.37
CA LEU A 66 14.87 15.40 -2.47
C LEU A 66 16.11 16.30 -2.54
N PRO A 67 17.34 15.76 -2.38
CA PRO A 67 18.56 16.52 -2.60
C PRO A 67 18.67 16.94 -4.07
N ALA A 68 19.03 18.21 -4.32
CA ALA A 68 19.09 18.79 -5.67
C ALA A 68 19.99 18.03 -6.66
N ASN A 69 20.99 17.28 -6.17
CA ASN A 69 21.92 16.48 -6.95
C ASN A 69 21.77 14.96 -6.73
N SER A 70 20.60 14.49 -6.25
CA SER A 70 20.34 13.07 -6.00
C SER A 70 20.25 12.28 -7.31
N THR A 71 21.27 11.47 -7.59
CA THR A 71 21.31 10.55 -8.75
C THR A 71 20.36 9.37 -8.63
N LEU A 72 19.85 9.11 -7.42
CA LEU A 72 18.95 8.00 -7.10
C LEU A 72 17.49 8.43 -6.96
N TYR A 73 17.17 9.73 -7.04
CA TYR A 73 15.85 10.29 -6.70
C TYR A 73 15.32 9.85 -5.32
N GLU A 74 16.26 9.69 -4.39
CA GLU A 74 16.01 9.33 -3.01
C GLU A 74 15.89 10.58 -2.14
N ALA A 75 14.92 10.58 -1.24
CA ALA A 75 14.67 11.57 -0.21
C ALA A 75 14.71 10.92 1.19
N GLN A 76 15.33 11.61 2.16
CA GLN A 76 15.21 11.27 3.57
C GLN A 76 14.11 12.15 4.19
N GLY A 77 13.13 11.52 4.83
CA GLY A 77 12.07 12.23 5.54
C GLY A 77 12.49 12.65 6.95
N THR A 78 11.79 13.63 7.51
CA THR A 78 11.84 13.88 8.96
C THR A 78 10.93 12.89 9.66
N ALA A 79 11.37 12.28 10.77
CA ALA A 79 10.54 11.34 11.52
C ALA A 79 10.84 11.40 13.03
N GLN A 80 9.85 11.05 13.85
CA GLN A 80 9.99 10.92 15.30
C GLN A 80 9.97 9.44 15.70
N ASN A 81 10.99 9.00 16.42
CA ASN A 81 11.19 7.60 16.86
C ASN A 81 11.24 6.55 15.73
N ALA A 82 11.53 7.00 14.50
CA ALA A 82 11.69 6.15 13.32
C ALA A 82 12.68 6.77 12.33
N GLU A 83 13.05 5.98 11.34
CA GLU A 83 13.63 6.45 10.08
C GLU A 83 12.54 6.42 9.01
N LEU A 84 12.56 7.39 8.09
CA LEU A 84 11.67 7.47 6.94
C LEU A 84 12.48 7.81 5.69
N TRP A 85 12.31 7.01 4.66
CA TRP A 85 12.99 7.16 3.37
C TRP A 85 11.99 6.97 2.23
N ALA A 86 12.18 7.73 1.15
CA ALA A 86 11.35 7.66 -0.05
C ALA A 86 12.23 7.62 -1.31
N LEU A 87 12.08 6.57 -2.12
CA LEU A 87 12.71 6.42 -3.43
C LEU A 87 11.68 6.72 -4.51
N LEU A 88 11.86 7.80 -5.24
CA LEU A 88 10.92 8.22 -6.27
C LEU A 88 11.27 7.58 -7.61
N MET A 89 10.24 7.05 -8.27
CA MET A 89 10.29 6.46 -9.60
C MET A 89 9.35 7.26 -10.54
N PRO A 90 9.71 8.50 -10.90
CA PRO A 90 8.90 9.31 -11.80
C PRO A 90 9.00 8.77 -13.24
N THR A 91 7.91 8.89 -13.99
CA THR A 91 7.85 8.47 -15.40
C THR A 91 8.61 9.41 -16.36
N LYS A 92 9.06 10.56 -15.86
CA LYS A 92 9.89 11.55 -16.56
C LYS A 92 11.00 12.03 -15.62
N PRO A 93 12.13 12.57 -16.14
CA PRO A 93 13.14 13.21 -15.31
C PRO A 93 12.56 14.32 -14.43
N LEU A 94 13.19 14.58 -13.29
CA LEU A 94 12.83 15.70 -12.41
C LEU A 94 12.92 17.06 -13.15
N PRO A 95 12.09 18.06 -12.79
CA PRO A 95 11.22 18.10 -11.61
C PRO A 95 9.95 17.25 -11.74
N LEU A 96 9.34 16.92 -10.59
CA LEU A 96 7.99 16.35 -10.58
C LEU A 96 6.99 17.36 -11.13
N HIS A 97 5.98 16.87 -11.85
CA HIS A 97 4.97 17.72 -12.47
C HIS A 97 3.56 17.39 -11.97
N ALA A 98 2.73 18.43 -11.87
CA ALA A 98 1.32 18.26 -11.52
C ALA A 98 0.59 17.40 -12.58
N LYS A 99 -0.39 16.62 -12.13
CA LYS A 99 -1.20 15.69 -12.94
C LYS A 99 -0.38 14.61 -13.65
N GLN A 100 0.83 14.34 -13.18
CA GLN A 100 1.61 13.17 -13.54
C GLN A 100 1.69 12.26 -12.32
N GLU A 101 1.55 10.96 -12.54
CA GLU A 101 1.74 9.98 -11.49
C GLU A 101 3.24 9.77 -11.24
N VAL A 102 3.61 9.75 -9.97
CA VAL A 102 4.92 9.30 -9.49
C VAL A 102 4.73 8.09 -8.59
N LYS A 103 5.39 6.98 -8.93
CA LYS A 103 5.56 5.86 -8.00
C LYS A 103 6.58 6.28 -6.94
N ILE A 104 6.28 6.01 -5.68
CA ILE A 104 7.20 6.20 -4.57
C ILE A 104 7.32 4.87 -3.84
N VAL A 105 8.55 4.41 -3.61
CA VAL A 105 8.87 3.28 -2.74
C VAL A 105 9.27 3.85 -1.38
N TRP A 106 8.68 3.33 -0.32
CA TRP A 106 8.83 3.81 1.05
C TRP A 106 9.58 2.81 1.88
N ARG A 107 10.44 3.30 2.78
CA ARG A 107 11.06 2.52 3.84
C ARG A 107 10.85 3.26 5.16
N MET A 108 10.22 2.61 6.13
CA MET A 108 9.94 3.23 7.43
C MET A 108 10.04 2.23 8.58
N THR A 109 10.83 2.56 9.60
CA THR A 109 10.88 1.77 10.85
C THR A 109 9.67 2.10 11.74
N GLY A 110 9.35 1.22 12.70
CA GLY A 110 8.12 1.29 13.50
C GLY A 110 7.30 0.01 13.37
N THR A 111 6.02 0.07 13.73
CA THR A 111 5.13 -1.11 13.75
C THR A 111 3.71 -0.82 13.25
N GLY A 112 3.01 -1.89 12.86
CA GLY A 112 1.63 -1.85 12.35
C GLY A 112 1.54 -1.36 10.90
N GLU A 113 0.30 -1.10 10.47
CA GLU A 113 0.01 -0.60 9.12
C GLU A 113 0.64 0.77 8.87
N VAL A 114 0.79 1.12 7.58
CA VAL A 114 1.24 2.44 7.15
C VAL A 114 0.07 3.20 6.55
N HIS A 115 -0.05 4.48 6.87
CA HIS A 115 -1.01 5.39 6.27
C HIS A 115 -0.24 6.55 5.65
N LEU A 116 -0.57 6.92 4.40
CA LEU A 116 0.11 7.98 3.68
C LEU A 116 -0.90 8.98 3.13
N LYS A 117 -0.64 10.27 3.31
CA LYS A 117 -1.48 11.34 2.77
C LYS A 117 -0.65 12.58 2.50
N ALA A 118 -0.82 13.17 1.32
CA ALA A 118 -0.11 14.38 0.94
C ALA A 118 -0.95 15.62 1.22
N TYR A 119 -0.33 16.67 1.75
CA TYR A 119 -0.95 17.94 2.12
C TYR A 119 -0.24 19.11 1.43
N THR A 120 -0.99 20.17 1.16
CA THR A 120 -0.42 21.48 0.80
C THR A 120 -0.45 22.41 2.01
N PRO A 121 0.38 23.47 2.04
CA PRO A 121 0.34 24.51 3.09
C PRO A 121 -1.00 25.25 3.29
N ASN A 122 -2.02 25.01 2.46
CA ASN A 122 -3.37 25.57 2.62
C ASN A 122 -4.42 24.53 3.07
N GLY A 123 -3.98 23.34 3.50
CA GLY A 123 -4.85 22.29 4.04
C GLY A 123 -5.55 21.41 3.01
N LYS A 124 -5.42 21.67 1.69
CA LYS A 124 -5.83 20.68 0.67
C LYS A 124 -4.95 19.43 0.80
N SER A 125 -5.56 18.26 0.66
CA SER A 125 -4.88 16.98 0.72
C SER A 125 -5.25 16.05 -0.45
N VAL A 126 -4.39 15.07 -0.73
CA VAL A 126 -4.65 13.94 -1.62
C VAL A 126 -4.12 12.65 -1.02
N GLU A 127 -4.85 11.57 -1.25
CA GLU A 127 -4.42 10.20 -0.96
C GLU A 127 -3.67 9.62 -2.17
N PRO A 128 -2.93 8.51 -2.00
CA PRO A 128 -2.40 7.74 -3.12
C PRO A 128 -3.51 7.35 -4.11
N VAL A 129 -3.19 7.37 -5.41
CA VAL A 129 -4.09 6.80 -6.44
C VAL A 129 -4.07 5.27 -6.45
N TRP A 130 -3.03 4.66 -5.87
CA TRP A 130 -2.94 3.24 -5.52
C TRP A 130 -1.96 3.03 -4.37
N GLY A 131 -2.11 1.91 -3.67
CA GLY A 131 -1.34 1.57 -2.47
C GLY A 131 -1.89 2.22 -1.18
N PRO A 132 -1.20 2.05 -0.02
CA PRO A 132 0.10 1.38 0.13
C PRO A 132 0.06 -0.12 -0.12
N GLU A 133 0.92 -0.61 -1.01
CA GLU A 133 1.15 -2.03 -1.27
C GLU A 133 2.41 -2.48 -0.52
N GLY A 134 2.32 -3.47 0.36
CA GLY A 134 3.46 -3.99 1.11
C GLY A 134 4.38 -4.88 0.28
N HIS A 135 5.69 -4.74 0.46
CA HIS A 135 6.70 -5.57 -0.19
C HIS A 135 7.58 -6.29 0.86
N SER A 136 7.99 -7.51 0.55
CA SER A 136 8.94 -8.29 1.37
C SER A 136 10.39 -7.80 1.28
N GLY A 137 10.62 -6.66 0.61
CA GLY A 137 11.91 -6.02 0.41
C GLY A 137 12.38 -6.00 -1.04
N SER A 138 13.41 -5.18 -1.27
CA SER A 138 14.07 -4.96 -2.56
C SER A 138 15.61 -4.88 -2.37
N ASN A 139 16.34 -4.58 -3.44
CA ASN A 139 17.77 -4.26 -3.38
C ASN A 139 18.06 -2.81 -2.90
N TRP A 140 17.03 -1.98 -2.67
CA TRP A 140 17.20 -0.66 -2.08
C TRP A 140 17.35 -0.78 -0.55
N ASN A 141 18.58 -0.57 -0.08
CA ASN A 141 18.96 -0.84 1.31
C ASN A 141 18.74 0.38 2.22
N ARG A 142 17.51 0.50 2.77
CA ARG A 142 17.18 1.44 3.85
C ARG A 142 16.45 0.74 5.01
N PRO A 143 16.58 1.23 6.26
CA PRO A 143 15.95 0.61 7.41
C PRO A 143 14.41 0.63 7.35
N GLY A 144 13.81 -0.43 7.88
CA GLY A 144 12.36 -0.58 8.00
C GLY A 144 11.72 -1.44 6.91
N ASP A 145 10.41 -1.64 7.09
CA ASP A 145 9.51 -2.35 6.17
C ASP A 145 9.32 -1.54 4.88
N GLU A 146 8.94 -2.20 3.78
CA GLU A 146 8.86 -1.60 2.45
C GLU A 146 7.42 -1.53 1.90
N TRP A 147 7.06 -0.39 1.28
CA TRP A 147 5.79 -0.23 0.55
C TRP A 147 5.95 0.51 -0.76
N GLY A 148 5.02 0.30 -1.70
CA GLY A 148 4.81 1.15 -2.86
C GLY A 148 3.54 2.00 -2.76
N THR A 149 3.59 3.23 -3.24
CA THR A 149 2.39 4.04 -3.55
C THR A 149 2.52 4.73 -4.91
N GLY A 150 1.39 5.08 -5.52
CA GLY A 150 1.31 6.04 -6.61
C GLY A 150 0.69 7.34 -6.13
N PHE A 151 1.36 8.47 -6.34
CA PHE A 151 0.79 9.80 -6.07
C PHE A 151 0.59 10.57 -7.37
N MET A 152 -0.57 11.22 -7.52
CA MET A 152 -0.83 12.19 -8.58
C MET A 152 -1.25 13.53 -7.97
N PHE A 153 -0.31 14.48 -7.94
CA PHE A 153 -0.56 15.81 -7.37
C PHE A 153 -1.41 16.68 -8.31
N PRO A 154 -2.60 17.16 -7.91
CA PRO A 154 -3.53 17.84 -8.82
C PRO A 154 -3.08 19.25 -9.23
N THR A 155 -2.23 19.88 -8.41
CA THR A 155 -1.70 21.23 -8.61
C THR A 155 -0.21 21.28 -8.31
N SER A 156 0.50 22.18 -8.98
CA SER A 156 1.88 22.51 -8.65
C SER A 156 1.97 23.24 -7.30
N GLY A 157 3.17 23.28 -6.74
CA GLY A 157 3.46 23.84 -5.44
C GLY A 157 4.17 22.84 -4.52
N CYS A 158 4.14 23.18 -3.24
CA CYS A 158 4.79 22.45 -2.17
C CYS A 158 3.82 21.40 -1.60
N TRP A 159 4.27 20.16 -1.50
CA TRP A 159 3.50 19.04 -0.98
C TRP A 159 4.28 18.32 0.11
N ASP A 160 3.62 18.15 1.25
CA ASP A 160 4.09 17.40 2.41
C ASP A 160 3.42 16.02 2.42
N ILE A 161 4.18 14.96 2.17
CA ILE A 161 3.66 13.60 2.32
C ILE A 161 3.86 13.15 3.75
N HIS A 162 2.78 13.19 4.53
CA HIS A 162 2.74 12.63 5.86
C HIS A 162 2.62 11.09 5.79
N VAL A 163 3.41 10.41 6.62
CA VAL A 163 3.49 8.96 6.74
C VAL A 163 3.34 8.57 8.21
N GLU A 164 2.25 7.87 8.53
CA GLU A 164 1.93 7.40 9.88
C GLU A 164 2.11 5.89 10.00
N ARG A 165 2.57 5.45 11.17
CA ARG A 165 2.52 4.08 11.70
C ARG A 165 2.01 4.11 13.14
N THR A 166 1.81 2.95 13.75
CA THR A 166 1.19 2.81 15.09
C THR A 166 1.90 3.58 16.21
N ASN A 167 3.20 3.84 16.08
CA ASN A 167 4.00 4.48 17.12
C ASN A 167 5.06 5.46 16.57
N ALA A 168 4.94 5.82 15.30
CA ALA A 168 5.90 6.65 14.57
C ALA A 168 5.18 7.45 13.48
N ALA A 169 5.66 8.65 13.22
CA ALA A 169 5.17 9.49 12.13
C ALA A 169 6.33 10.28 11.53
N GLY A 170 6.19 10.67 10.27
CA GLY A 170 7.18 11.47 9.56
C GLY A 170 6.66 12.06 8.26
N ASP A 171 7.49 12.90 7.66
CA ASP A 171 7.13 13.84 6.60
C ASP A 171 8.17 13.80 5.47
N VAL A 172 7.71 13.79 4.22
CA VAL A 172 8.56 13.93 3.02
C VAL A 172 8.05 15.07 2.16
N TRP A 173 8.87 16.11 2.03
CA TRP A 173 8.52 17.34 1.32
C TRP A 173 8.96 17.29 -0.14
N LEU A 174 8.03 17.59 -1.06
CA LEU A 174 8.25 17.57 -2.50
C LEU A 174 7.82 18.89 -3.16
N ASN A 175 8.60 19.30 -4.16
CA ASN A 175 8.34 20.48 -4.98
C ASN A 175 7.80 20.06 -6.36
N VAL A 176 6.52 20.31 -6.63
CA VAL A 176 5.81 19.90 -7.84
C VAL A 176 5.60 21.10 -8.77
N LYS A 177 5.78 20.93 -10.08
CA LYS A 177 5.77 21.99 -11.10
C LYS A 177 4.59 21.94 -12.07
#